data_AF-A0A520MVM4-F1
#
_entry.id   AF-A0A520MVM4-F1
#
_cell.length_a   1.000
_cell.length_b   1.000
_cell.length_c   1.000
_cell.angle_alpha   90.00
_cell.angle_beta   90.00
_cell.angle_gamma   90.00
#
_symmetry.space_group_name_H-M   'P 1'
#
loop_
_entity.id
_entity.type
_entity.pdbx_description
1 polymer ?
#
loop_
_entity_poly.entity_id
_entity_poly.type
_entity_poly.pdbx_seq_one_letter_code
_entity_poly.pdbx_strand_id
1 'polypeptide(L)'
;MALLVAGTLKNPFFIILPFGYLISISTAYKIGSMIRDYAINAAYNWSIKWGLFVVFLCLSGLYLSNVFVYAMFMYILINMTLNPTLFSLKNRTNT
;
A
#
# COMPACT_ATOMS: atom_id res chain seq x y z
N MET A 1 -4.95 4.65 13.95
CA MET A 1 -5.92 3.80 14.71
C MET A 1 -7.36 4.29 14.63
N ALA A 2 -7.65 5.59 14.80
CA ALA A 2 -9.03 6.11 14.72
C ALA A 2 -9.80 5.73 13.44
N LEU A 3 -9.15 5.84 12.26
CA LEU A 3 -9.74 5.43 10.98
C LEU A 3 -10.03 3.92 10.90
N LEU A 4 -9.17 3.09 11.50
CA LEU A 4 -9.37 1.64 11.53
C LEU A 4 -10.59 1.29 12.37
N VAL A 5 -10.67 1.86 13.57
CA VAL A 5 -11.79 1.63 14.49
C VAL A 5 -13.10 2.13 13.89
N ALA A 6 -13.12 3.37 13.36
CA ALA A 6 -14.33 3.95 12.77
C ALA A 6 -14.82 3.17 11.54
N GLY A 7 -13.91 2.76 10.65
CA GLY A 7 -14.25 1.94 9.49
C GLY A 7 -14.77 0.56 9.86
N THR A 8 -14.13 -0.13 10.80
CA THR A 8 -14.55 -1.47 11.26
C THR A 8 -15.89 -1.44 12.00
N LEU A 9 -16.18 -0.40 12.78
CA LEU A 9 -17.49 -0.20 13.41
C LEU A 9 -18.61 0.03 12.37
N LYS A 10 -18.28 0.68 11.25
CA LYS A 10 -19.22 0.89 10.13
C LYS A 10 -19.42 -0.38 9.29
N ASN A 11 -18.36 -1.14 9.07
CA ASN A 11 -18.41 -2.42 8.38
C ASN A 11 -17.27 -3.33 8.87
N PRO A 12 -17.55 -4.47 9.53
CA PRO A 12 -16.49 -5.35 10.04
C PRO A 12 -15.52 -5.86 8.97
N PHE A 13 -16.00 -6.03 7.73
CA PHE A 13 -15.15 -6.46 6.60
C PHE A 13 -14.17 -5.36 6.14
N PHE A 14 -14.34 -4.13 6.61
CA PHE A 14 -13.43 -3.02 6.34
C PHE A 14 -11.97 -3.39 6.63
N ILE A 15 -11.71 -4.15 7.71
CA ILE A 15 -10.35 -4.48 8.14
C ILE A 15 -9.56 -5.22 7.06
N ILE A 16 -10.24 -6.00 6.20
CA ILE A 16 -9.60 -6.78 5.14
C ILE A 16 -8.92 -5.87 4.11
N LEU A 17 -9.51 -4.71 3.83
CA LEU A 17 -9.01 -3.75 2.84
C LEU A 17 -7.62 -3.18 3.17
N PRO A 18 -7.38 -2.51 4.31
CA PRO A 18 -6.07 -1.97 4.64
C PRO A 18 -5.01 -3.08 4.84
N PHE A 19 -5.39 -4.24 5.39
CA PHE A 19 -4.45 -5.37 5.50
C PHE A 19 -4.09 -5.95 4.14
N GLY A 20 -5.08 -6.14 3.26
CA GLY A 20 -4.84 -6.57 1.88
C GLY A 20 -3.93 -5.58 1.14
N TYR A 21 -4.18 -4.28 1.30
CA TYR A 21 -3.36 -3.23 0.69
C TYR A 21 -1.92 -3.27 1.19
N LEU A 22 -1.71 -3.41 2.50
CA LEU A 22 -0.39 -3.54 3.12
C LEU A 22 0.39 -4.74 2.57
N ILE A 23 -0.26 -5.91 2.44
CA ILE A 23 0.37 -7.11 1.92
C ILE A 23 0.74 -6.91 0.44
N SER A 24 -0.17 -6.37 -0.37
CA SER A 24 0.05 -6.12 -1.79
C SER A 24 1.21 -5.16 -2.03
N ILE A 25 1.23 -4.01 -1.35
CA ILE A 25 2.27 -3.00 -1.55
C ILE A 25 3.63 -3.44 -1.02
N SER A 26 3.66 -4.17 0.11
CA SER A 26 4.90 -4.73 0.65
C SER A 26 5.50 -5.77 -0.29
N THR A 27 4.65 -6.63 -0.87
CA THR A 27 5.08 -7.63 -1.86
C THR A 27 5.60 -6.96 -3.12
N ALA A 28 4.90 -5.95 -3.63
CA ALA A 28 5.33 -5.16 -4.77
C ALA A 28 6.70 -4.51 -4.52
N TYR A 29 6.92 -3.87 -3.38
CA TYR A 29 8.21 -3.26 -3.05
C TYR A 29 9.33 -4.27 -2.85
N LYS A 30 9.01 -5.46 -2.33
CA LYS A 30 9.98 -6.56 -2.30
C LYS A 30 10.41 -6.97 -3.71
N ILE A 31 9.47 -7.07 -4.66
CA ILE A 31 9.80 -7.33 -6.07
C ILE A 31 10.64 -6.18 -6.65
N GLY A 32 10.24 -4.93 -6.41
CA GLY A 32 10.97 -3.73 -6.84
C GLY A 32 12.41 -3.70 -6.33
N SER A 33 12.65 -4.15 -5.09
CA SER A 33 14.00 -4.23 -4.51
C SER A 33 14.96 -5.18 -5.25
N MET A 34 14.44 -6.10 -6.05
CA MET A 34 15.24 -7.02 -6.87
C MET A 34 15.68 -6.38 -8.21
N ILE A 35 15.14 -5.21 -8.57
CA ILE A 35 15.50 -4.48 -9.78
C ILE A 35 16.82 -3.73 -9.57
N ARG A 36 17.85 -4.09 -10.35
CA ARG A 36 19.20 -3.52 -10.23
C ARG A 36 19.32 -2.09 -10.77
N ASP A 37 18.64 -1.80 -11.88
CA ASP A 37 18.68 -0.48 -12.49
C ASP A 37 17.88 0.52 -11.64
N TYR A 38 18.53 1.63 -11.25
CA TYR A 38 17.92 2.62 -10.37
C TYR A 38 16.71 3.32 -11.01
N ALA A 39 16.81 3.69 -12.28
CA ALA A 39 15.73 4.40 -12.98
C ALA A 39 14.51 3.48 -13.15
N ILE A 40 14.73 2.23 -13.52
CA ILE A 40 13.67 1.23 -13.66
C ILE A 40 13.04 0.92 -12.29
N ASN A 41 13.84 0.77 -11.23
CA ASN A 41 13.34 0.53 -9.88
C ASN A 41 12.49 1.70 -9.37
N ALA A 42 12.96 2.94 -9.56
CA ALA A 42 12.22 4.14 -9.20
C ALA A 42 10.88 4.24 -9.96
N ALA A 43 10.91 4.05 -11.27
CA ALA A 43 9.71 4.06 -12.11
C ALA A 43 8.72 2.96 -11.72
N TYR A 44 9.21 1.74 -11.46
CA TYR A 44 8.40 0.61 -11.00
C TYR A 44 7.72 0.92 -9.66
N ASN A 45 8.48 1.35 -8.65
CA ASN A 45 7.92 1.61 -7.31
C ASN A 45 6.93 2.76 -7.31
N TRP A 46 7.16 3.80 -8.11
CA TRP A 46 6.22 4.90 -8.28
C TRP A 46 4.94 4.43 -8.98
N SER A 47 5.08 3.68 -10.07
CA SER A 47 3.94 3.19 -10.86
C SER A 47 3.08 2.21 -10.05
N ILE A 48 3.71 1.25 -9.35
CA ILE A 48 2.98 0.23 -8.59
C ILE A 48 2.27 0.81 -7.36
N LYS A 49 2.82 1.87 -6.74
CA LYS A 49 2.18 2.61 -5.63
C LYS A 49 0.82 3.14 -6.09
N TRP A 50 0.79 3.88 -7.19
CA TRP A 50 -0.44 4.47 -7.73
C TRP A 50 -1.36 3.43 -8.36
N GLY A 51 -0.81 2.43 -9.05
CA GLY A 51 -1.59 1.33 -9.61
C GLY A 51 -2.37 0.57 -8.54
N LEU A 52 -1.70 0.14 -7.46
CA LEU A 52 -2.36 -0.52 -6.33
C LEU A 52 -3.37 0.40 -5.65
N PHE A 53 -3.04 1.70 -5.49
CA PHE A 53 -3.97 2.66 -4.90
C PHE A 53 -5.29 2.74 -5.68
N VAL A 54 -5.22 2.88 -7.01
CA VAL A 54 -6.41 2.94 -7.87
C VAL A 54 -7.19 1.62 -7.85
N VAL A 55 -6.51 0.47 -7.93
CA VAL A 55 -7.16 -0.85 -7.86
C VAL A 55 -7.94 -1.02 -6.55
N PHE A 56 -7.32 -0.70 -5.42
CA PHE A 56 -7.99 -0.82 -4.12
C PHE A 56 -9.10 0.21 -3.91
N LEU A 57 -8.97 1.42 -4.47
CA LEU A 57 -10.09 2.37 -4.49
C LEU A 57 -11.28 1.80 -5.28
N CYS A 58 -11.04 1.23 -6.45
CA CYS A 58 -12.08 0.61 -7.27
C CYS A 58 -12.76 -0.54 -6.50
N LEU A 59 -11.98 -1.46 -5.93
CA LEU A 59 -12.52 -2.55 -5.10
C LEU A 59 -13.35 -2.03 -3.92
N SER A 60 -12.86 -0.99 -3.24
CA SER A 60 -13.58 -0.39 -2.11
C SER A 60 -14.88 0.27 -2.56
N GLY A 61 -14.87 0.97 -3.69
CA GLY A 61 -16.05 1.64 -4.24
C GLY A 61 -17.12 0.66 -4.72
N LEU A 62 -16.70 -0.48 -5.29
CA LEU A 62 -17.61 -1.50 -5.81
C LEU A 62 -18.20 -2.39 -4.70
N TYR A 63 -17.37 -2.84 -3.74
CA TYR A 63 -17.78 -3.86 -2.78
C TYR A 63 -18.07 -3.33 -1.38
N LEU A 64 -17.49 -2.19 -1.00
CA LEU A 64 -17.51 -1.65 0.37
C LEU A 64 -17.74 -0.12 0.38
N SER A 65 -18.68 0.34 -0.46
CA SER A 65 -18.94 1.77 -0.68
C SER A 65 -19.27 2.54 0.61
N ASN A 66 -19.92 1.87 1.57
CA ASN A 66 -20.29 2.45 2.87
C ASN A 66 -19.09 2.84 3.75
N VAL A 67 -17.90 2.29 3.49
CA VAL A 67 -16.64 2.58 4.20
C VAL A 67 -15.56 3.12 3.27
N PHE A 68 -15.92 3.46 2.03
CA PHE A 68 -15.00 3.91 1.00
C PHE A 68 -14.07 5.04 1.45
N VAL A 69 -14.63 6.07 2.10
CA VAL A 69 -13.85 7.24 2.55
C VAL A 69 -12.81 6.84 3.59
N TYR A 70 -13.18 5.97 4.55
CA TYR A 70 -12.23 5.43 5.52
C TYR A 70 -11.13 4.61 4.84
N ALA A 71 -11.48 3.84 3.81
CA ALA A 71 -10.52 3.02 3.05
C ALA A 71 -9.53 3.90 2.30
N MET A 72 -10.03 4.92 1.60
CA MET A 72 -9.24 5.91 0.87
C MET A 72 -8.19 6.56 1.78
N PHE A 73 -8.60 7.08 2.95
CA PHE A 73 -7.65 7.69 3.88
C PHE A 73 -6.65 6.69 4.45
N MET A 74 -7.05 5.45 4.70
CA MET A 74 -6.11 4.41 5.13
C MET A 74 -5.06 4.09 4.05
N TYR A 75 -5.46 3.98 2.78
CA TYR A 75 -4.50 3.77 1.69
C TYR A 75 -3.53 4.94 1.54
N ILE A 76 -4.02 6.19 1.68
CA ILE A 76 -3.16 7.39 1.68
C ILE A 76 -2.14 7.31 2.83
N LEU A 77 -2.59 7.01 4.05
CA LEU A 77 -1.70 6.85 5.20
C LEU A 77 -0.66 5.76 4.98
N ILE A 78 -1.06 4.62 4.43
CA ILE A 78 -0.15 3.52 4.11
C ILE A 78 0.88 3.98 3.07
N ASN A 79 0.46 4.69 2.02
CA ASN A 79 1.35 5.21 0.97
C ASN A 79 2.32 6.29 1.45
N MET A 80 1.92 7.08 2.44
CA MET A 80 2.81 8.05 3.10
C MET A 80 3.81 7.37 4.02
N THR A 81 3.39 6.31 4.72
CA THR A 81 4.24 5.62 5.70
C THR A 81 5.23 4.65 5.05
N LEU A 82 4.78 3.90 4.03
CA LEU A 82 5.61 2.93 3.33
C LEU A 82 6.40 3.58 2.19
N ASN A 83 7.71 3.54 2.34
CA ASN A 83 8.66 3.89 1.30
C ASN A 83 9.33 2.61 0.76
N PRO A 84 9.48 2.43 -0.57
CA PRO A 84 10.24 1.31 -1.14
C PRO A 84 11.66 1.15 -0.56
N THR A 85 12.28 2.22 -0.06
CA THR A 85 13.61 2.16 0.57
C THR A 85 13.64 1.33 1.86
N LEU A 86 12.50 1.11 2.52
CA LEU A 86 12.40 0.21 3.68
C LEU A 86 12.68 -1.25 3.33
N PHE A 87 12.47 -1.63 2.06
CA PHE A 87 12.63 -3.00 1.56
C PHE A 87 13.92 -3.16 0.76
N SER A 88 14.61 -2.07 0.45
CA SER A 88 15.96 -2.13 -0.09
C SER A 88 16.87 -2.70 0.98
N LEU A 89 17.25 -3.97 0.81
CA LEU A 89 18.33 -4.58 1.55
C LEU A 89 19.63 -3.93 1.08
N LYS A 90 19.87 -2.68 1.49
CA LYS A 90 21.22 -2.12 1.44
C LYS A 90 21.99 -2.92 2.47
N ASN A 91 22.63 -4.01 2.04
CA ASN A 91 23.82 -4.52 2.69
C ASN A 91 24.84 -3.37 2.71
N ARG A 92 24.71 -2.50 3.71
CA ARG A 92 25.83 -1.75 4.25
C ARG A 92 26.66 -2.75 5.08
N THR A 93 27.20 -3.77 4.43
CA THR A 93 28.39 -4.44 4.93
C THR A 93 29.54 -3.81 4.18
N ASN A 94 30.04 -2.74 4.79
CA ASN A 94 31.43 -2.31 4.86
C ASN A 94 32.26 -2.43 3.57
N THR A 95 32.63 -1.24 3.09
CA THR A 95 34.00 -0.89 2.67
C THR A 95 35.08 -1.80 3.23
#